data_AF-A0A6A8LN84-F1
#
_entry.id   AF-A0A6A8LN84-F1
#
_cell.length_a   1.000
_cell.length_b   1.000
_cell.length_c   1.000
_cell.angle_alpha   90.00
_cell.angle_beta   90.00
_cell.angle_gamma   90.00
#
_symmetry.space_group_name_H-M   'P 1'
#
loop_
_entity.id
_entity.type
_entity.pdbx_description
1 polymer ?
#
loop_
_entity_poly.entity_id
_entity_poly.type
_entity_poly.pdbx_seq_one_letter_code
_entity_poly.pdbx_strand_id
1 'polypeptide(L)'
;ERWVDFPANAGKESGGFETTPYGLHPYILMSWTGVLPDVYTLIHELGHAGNFIKINENNSILTSEPSLYLIESPSTFNELLLTHSLEQKSDDPRMKRFAYTTMLTNTYFHNFITHLLEAAFQREVYTLVENGQTFDGDKLTQIKMDVQKRFWGDAVDIDYNAGLTWMRQSHYYMGLYSYTYSAGLTIATQAYLKVLEEGQPAVDRWLEYISLGDQKAPMDAAKVAGVDVTTAEPLHNTIKFLNDTVDKVIALTEELNK
;
A
#
# COMPACT_ATOMS: atom_id res chain seq x y z
N GLU A 1 -10.36 -9.17 22.87
CA GLU A 1 -11.73 -9.36 22.34
C GLU A 1 -11.82 -10.31 21.13
N ARG A 2 -10.78 -11.13 20.83
CA ARG A 2 -10.78 -12.12 19.74
C ARG A 2 -11.07 -11.53 18.33
N TRP A 3 -10.62 -10.32 18.07
CA TRP A 3 -10.76 -9.68 16.75
C TRP A 3 -9.86 -10.31 15.68
N VAL A 4 -8.76 -10.95 16.08
CA VAL A 4 -7.76 -11.52 15.16
C VAL A 4 -7.85 -13.04 15.13
N ASP A 5 -8.19 -13.61 13.98
CA ASP A 5 -8.02 -15.03 13.68
C ASP A 5 -6.65 -15.24 13.02
N PHE A 6 -5.63 -15.49 13.83
CA PHE A 6 -4.23 -15.68 13.41
C PHE A 6 -3.74 -17.14 13.26
N PRO A 7 -4.34 -18.17 13.90
CA PRO A 7 -3.87 -19.55 13.73
C PRO A 7 -4.04 -20.04 12.29
N ALA A 8 -3.01 -20.72 11.77
CA ALA A 8 -3.11 -21.46 10.52
C ALA A 8 -3.99 -22.70 10.70
N ASN A 9 -4.87 -22.98 9.73
CA ASN A 9 -5.70 -24.18 9.73
C ASN A 9 -5.99 -24.65 8.28
N ALA A 10 -6.41 -25.91 8.15
CA ALA A 10 -6.65 -26.53 6.85
C ALA A 10 -7.86 -25.87 6.15
N GLY A 11 -7.62 -25.35 4.93
CA GLY A 11 -8.64 -24.68 4.14
C GLY A 11 -8.83 -23.19 4.46
N LYS A 12 -8.03 -22.62 5.37
CA LYS A 12 -8.00 -21.17 5.60
C LYS A 12 -7.53 -20.44 4.35
N GLU A 13 -8.14 -19.30 4.07
CA GLU A 13 -7.67 -18.37 3.06
C GLU A 13 -6.25 -17.87 3.38
N SER A 14 -5.44 -17.69 2.35
CA SER A 14 -4.07 -17.19 2.47
C SER A 14 -4.04 -15.66 2.54
N GLY A 15 -3.01 -15.11 3.17
CA GLY A 15 -2.82 -13.66 3.28
C GLY A 15 -3.37 -13.09 4.58
N GLY A 16 -3.71 -11.80 4.55
CA GLY A 16 -4.39 -11.09 5.61
C GLY A 16 -5.44 -10.13 5.04
N PHE A 17 -6.51 -9.92 5.79
CA PHE A 17 -7.49 -8.89 5.49
C PHE A 17 -8.25 -8.48 6.76
N GLU A 18 -8.87 -7.32 6.69
CA GLU A 18 -9.77 -6.78 7.69
C GLU A 18 -11.19 -6.66 7.12
N THR A 19 -12.21 -6.88 7.96
CA THR A 19 -13.59 -6.55 7.62
C THR A 19 -14.34 -6.06 8.85
N THR A 20 -15.05 -4.94 8.69
CA THR A 20 -15.86 -4.34 9.76
C THR A 20 -17.33 -4.25 9.34
N PRO A 21 -18.23 -5.08 9.90
CA PRO A 21 -19.65 -4.81 9.81
C PRO A 21 -20.00 -3.49 10.50
N TYR A 22 -20.84 -2.67 9.86
CA TYR A 22 -21.22 -1.36 10.41
C TYR A 22 -21.76 -1.46 11.85
N GLY A 23 -21.21 -0.63 12.74
CA GLY A 23 -21.62 -0.55 14.15
C GLY A 23 -21.15 -1.72 15.03
N LEU A 24 -20.34 -2.64 14.49
CA LEU A 24 -19.65 -3.70 15.22
C LEU A 24 -18.14 -3.47 15.20
N HIS A 25 -17.43 -4.27 15.99
CA HIS A 25 -15.98 -4.26 15.99
C HIS A 25 -15.40 -4.91 14.72
N PRO A 26 -14.16 -4.56 14.32
CA PRO A 26 -13.47 -5.15 13.19
C PRO A 26 -13.13 -6.64 13.43
N TYR A 27 -12.97 -7.37 12.34
CA TYR A 27 -12.43 -8.73 12.29
C TYR A 27 -11.22 -8.76 11.37
N ILE A 28 -10.14 -9.36 11.85
CA ILE A 28 -8.88 -9.50 11.12
C ILE A 28 -8.61 -10.99 10.92
N LEU A 29 -8.45 -11.39 9.66
CA LEU A 29 -7.95 -12.71 9.29
C LEU A 29 -6.47 -12.58 8.93
N MET A 30 -5.63 -13.45 9.48
CA MET A 30 -4.23 -13.59 9.03
C MET A 30 -3.68 -14.98 9.35
N SER A 31 -2.48 -15.27 8.87
CA SER A 31 -1.71 -16.45 9.30
C SER A 31 -0.40 -16.02 9.94
N TRP A 32 -0.25 -16.29 11.24
CA TRP A 32 0.95 -15.89 11.98
C TRP A 32 1.98 -17.02 12.02
N THR A 33 3.22 -16.70 11.63
CA THR A 33 4.35 -17.63 11.57
C THR A 33 5.50 -17.27 12.52
N GLY A 34 5.45 -16.10 13.17
CA GLY A 34 6.44 -15.65 14.16
C GLY A 34 7.57 -14.82 13.58
N VAL A 35 7.38 -14.18 12.42
CA VAL A 35 8.39 -13.33 11.78
C VAL A 35 7.94 -11.87 11.69
N LEU A 36 8.89 -10.94 11.55
CA LEU A 36 8.59 -9.51 11.46
C LEU A 36 7.58 -9.14 10.35
N PRO A 37 7.63 -9.75 9.14
CA PRO A 37 6.58 -9.58 8.15
C PRO A 37 5.15 -9.79 8.69
N ASP A 38 4.94 -10.74 9.60
CA ASP A 38 3.61 -10.98 10.18
C ASP A 38 3.16 -9.78 11.04
N VAL A 39 4.10 -9.11 11.73
CA VAL A 39 3.83 -7.88 12.49
C VAL A 39 3.36 -6.78 11.54
N TYR A 40 4.02 -6.62 10.38
CA TYR A 40 3.60 -5.64 9.37
C TYR A 40 2.20 -5.94 8.87
N THR A 41 1.88 -7.18 8.53
CA THR A 41 0.52 -7.58 8.14
C THR A 41 -0.49 -7.25 9.24
N LEU A 42 -0.21 -7.62 10.50
CA LEU A 42 -1.13 -7.28 11.59
C LEU A 42 -1.33 -5.76 11.76
N ILE A 43 -0.26 -4.97 11.65
CA ILE A 43 -0.32 -3.51 11.76
C ILE A 43 -1.05 -2.88 10.58
N HIS A 44 -0.89 -3.43 9.38
CA HIS A 44 -1.63 -3.06 8.17
C HIS A 44 -3.14 -3.23 8.41
N GLU A 45 -3.57 -4.43 8.82
CA GLU A 45 -4.98 -4.72 9.09
C GLU A 45 -5.54 -3.89 10.27
N LEU A 46 -4.71 -3.62 11.29
CA LEU A 46 -5.09 -2.72 12.38
C LEU A 46 -5.28 -1.26 11.92
N GLY A 47 -4.61 -0.84 10.85
CA GLY A 47 -4.87 0.46 10.23
C GLY A 47 -6.24 0.54 9.56
N HIS A 48 -6.63 -0.50 8.83
CA HIS A 48 -8.00 -0.61 8.30
C HIS A 48 -9.04 -0.65 9.43
N ALA A 49 -8.83 -1.51 10.43
CA ALA A 49 -9.69 -1.62 11.61
C ALA A 49 -9.87 -0.25 12.32
N GLY A 50 -8.79 0.49 12.55
CA GLY A 50 -8.85 1.82 13.15
C GLY A 50 -9.61 2.83 12.29
N ASN A 51 -9.43 2.77 10.97
CA ASN A 51 -10.16 3.61 10.02
C ASN A 51 -11.67 3.29 10.03
N PHE A 52 -12.07 2.02 9.93
CA PHE A 52 -13.49 1.66 9.93
C PHE A 52 -14.17 1.90 11.27
N ILE A 53 -13.48 1.76 12.40
CA ILE A 53 -13.99 2.21 13.71
C ILE A 53 -14.30 3.72 13.65
N LYS A 54 -13.35 4.53 13.20
CA LYS A 54 -13.53 5.99 13.10
C LYS A 54 -14.63 6.37 12.12
N ILE A 55 -14.72 5.70 10.98
CA ILE A 55 -15.79 5.92 10.02
C ILE A 55 -17.14 5.59 10.64
N ASN A 56 -17.31 4.42 11.26
CA ASN A 56 -18.58 3.99 11.86
C ASN A 56 -19.03 4.89 13.03
N GLU A 57 -18.09 5.47 13.77
CA GLU A 57 -18.38 6.46 14.84
C GLU A 57 -18.94 7.78 14.30
N ASN A 58 -18.60 8.17 13.07
CA ASN A 58 -18.85 9.51 12.53
C ASN A 58 -19.78 9.54 11.31
N ASN A 59 -20.18 8.37 10.79
CA ASN A 59 -20.93 8.23 9.54
C ASN A 59 -22.12 7.30 9.73
N SER A 60 -23.12 7.44 8.85
CA SER A 60 -24.20 6.45 8.75
C SER A 60 -23.73 5.23 7.95
N ILE A 61 -24.47 4.12 8.04
CA ILE A 61 -24.19 2.93 7.22
C ILE A 61 -24.13 3.23 5.72
N LEU A 62 -24.89 4.23 5.24
CA LEU A 62 -24.94 4.62 3.84
C LEU A 62 -23.71 5.41 3.37
N THR A 63 -22.87 5.89 4.29
CA THR A 63 -21.69 6.71 4.00
C THR A 63 -20.43 6.14 4.67
N SER A 64 -20.47 4.85 5.02
CA SER A 64 -19.41 4.16 5.78
C SER A 64 -18.36 3.47 4.92
N GLU A 65 -18.55 3.42 3.60
CA GLU A 65 -17.64 2.79 2.66
C GLU A 65 -16.79 3.85 1.96
N PRO A 66 -15.51 4.04 2.34
CA PRO A 66 -14.68 5.02 1.69
C PRO A 66 -14.33 4.58 0.27
N SER A 67 -13.99 5.54 -0.59
CA SER A 67 -13.45 5.26 -1.92
C SER A 67 -12.22 4.34 -1.85
N LEU A 68 -12.14 3.38 -2.77
CA LEU A 68 -10.96 2.52 -2.94
C LEU A 68 -9.66 3.31 -3.15
N TYR A 69 -9.74 4.54 -3.70
CA TYR A 69 -8.59 5.45 -3.83
C TYR A 69 -7.93 5.78 -2.47
N LEU A 70 -8.71 5.74 -1.39
CA LEU A 70 -8.28 6.15 -0.05
C LEU A 70 -7.99 4.96 0.86
N ILE A 71 -8.56 3.79 0.57
CA ILE A 71 -8.67 2.64 1.50
C ILE A 71 -7.33 2.15 2.04
N GLU A 72 -6.26 2.22 1.25
CA GLU A 72 -4.92 1.74 1.61
C GLU A 72 -4.08 2.75 2.38
N SER A 73 -4.56 4.00 2.52
CA SER A 73 -3.80 5.05 3.19
C SER A 73 -3.67 4.78 4.70
N PRO A 74 -4.73 4.40 5.43
CA PRO A 74 -4.66 4.11 6.87
C PRO A 74 -3.75 2.94 7.25
N SER A 75 -3.83 1.84 6.51
CA SER A 75 -3.00 0.65 6.73
C SER A 75 -1.52 0.94 6.49
N THR A 76 -1.20 1.58 5.37
CA THR A 76 0.18 2.03 5.04
C THR A 76 0.73 2.98 6.10
N PHE A 77 -0.05 3.98 6.53
CA PHE A 77 0.40 4.95 7.52
C PHE A 77 0.83 4.26 8.82
N ASN A 78 0.08 3.25 9.25
CA ASN A 78 0.42 2.46 10.43
C ASN A 78 1.70 1.63 10.24
N GLU A 79 1.96 1.08 9.05
CA GLU A 79 3.25 0.42 8.74
C GLU A 79 4.44 1.38 8.80
N LEU A 80 4.25 2.64 8.37
CA LEU A 80 5.27 3.69 8.49
C LEU A 80 5.55 4.03 9.95
N LEU A 81 4.50 4.13 10.78
CA LEU A 81 4.66 4.29 12.23
C LEU A 81 5.39 3.10 12.87
N LEU A 82 5.11 1.87 12.46
CA LEU A 82 5.83 0.68 12.93
C LEU A 82 7.32 0.78 12.57
N THR A 83 7.62 1.06 11.30
CA THR A 83 9.01 1.18 10.81
C THR A 83 9.76 2.27 11.58
N HIS A 84 9.13 3.43 11.77
CA HIS A 84 9.67 4.52 12.58
C HIS A 84 9.92 4.09 14.03
N SER A 85 8.97 3.37 14.63
CA SER A 85 9.11 2.88 16.01
C SER A 85 10.29 1.92 16.16
N LEU A 86 10.46 1.01 15.19
CA LEU A 86 11.58 0.06 15.17
C LEU A 86 12.92 0.77 14.99
N GLU A 87 12.97 1.78 14.12
CA GLU A 87 14.16 2.63 13.95
C GLU A 87 14.55 3.35 15.24
N GLN A 88 13.60 4.02 15.88
CA GLN A 88 13.86 4.87 17.05
C GLN A 88 14.18 4.07 18.32
N LYS A 89 13.63 2.86 18.46
CA LYS A 89 13.78 2.04 19.68
C LYS A 89 14.94 1.06 19.62
N SER A 90 15.53 0.83 18.46
CA SER A 90 16.63 -0.13 18.32
C SER A 90 17.96 0.60 18.16
N ASP A 91 18.99 0.15 18.87
CA ASP A 91 20.38 0.56 18.60
C ASP A 91 21.12 -0.44 17.70
N ASP A 92 20.49 -1.56 17.32
CA ASP A 92 21.08 -2.60 16.48
C ASP A 92 20.95 -2.23 14.99
N PRO A 93 22.07 -2.01 14.27
CA PRO A 93 22.04 -1.71 12.84
C PRO A 93 21.36 -2.81 12.01
N ARG A 94 21.42 -4.08 12.45
CA ARG A 94 20.74 -5.21 11.78
C ARG A 94 19.23 -5.06 11.86
N MET A 95 18.70 -4.70 13.01
CA MET A 95 17.25 -4.49 13.20
C MET A 95 16.76 -3.29 12.39
N LYS A 96 17.50 -2.16 12.41
CA LYS A 96 17.16 -0.98 11.58
C LYS A 96 17.13 -1.32 10.11
N ARG A 97 18.17 -2.01 9.62
CA ARG A 97 18.24 -2.45 8.23
C ARG A 97 17.06 -3.37 7.90
N PHE A 98 16.76 -4.32 8.78
CA PHE A 98 15.67 -5.28 8.58
C PHE A 98 14.30 -4.59 8.52
N ALA A 99 14.05 -3.59 9.37
CA ALA A 99 12.82 -2.79 9.33
C ALA A 99 12.70 -2.02 8.00
N TYR A 100 13.75 -1.32 7.58
CA TYR A 100 13.73 -0.59 6.29
C TYR A 100 13.58 -1.51 5.09
N THR A 101 14.29 -2.64 5.06
CA THR A 101 14.14 -3.61 3.96
C THR A 101 12.74 -4.21 3.95
N THR A 102 12.17 -4.53 5.12
CA THR A 102 10.81 -5.07 5.21
C THR A 102 9.78 -4.05 4.71
N MET A 103 9.90 -2.78 5.10
CA MET A 103 9.04 -1.71 4.56
C MET A 103 9.20 -1.55 3.04
N LEU A 104 10.44 -1.53 2.54
CA LEU A 104 10.69 -1.41 1.11
C LEU A 104 10.11 -2.60 0.32
N THR A 105 10.26 -3.84 0.80
CA THR A 105 9.82 -5.03 0.06
C THR A 105 8.34 -5.33 0.23
N ASN A 106 7.81 -5.25 1.45
CA ASN A 106 6.45 -5.70 1.75
C ASN A 106 5.44 -4.59 1.53
N THR A 107 5.75 -3.36 1.96
CA THR A 107 4.87 -2.21 1.78
C THR A 107 5.00 -1.67 0.36
N TYR A 108 6.20 -1.27 -0.06
CA TYR A 108 6.33 -0.47 -1.29
C TYR A 108 6.57 -1.29 -2.56
N PHE A 109 7.41 -2.32 -2.54
CA PHE A 109 7.69 -3.07 -3.77
C PHE A 109 6.45 -3.79 -4.29
N HIS A 110 5.70 -4.46 -3.42
CA HIS A 110 4.43 -5.07 -3.80
C HIS A 110 3.33 -4.01 -3.96
N ASN A 111 2.95 -3.31 -2.87
CA ASN A 111 1.73 -2.51 -2.92
C ASN A 111 1.89 -1.22 -3.73
N PHE A 112 3.08 -0.62 -3.80
CA PHE A 112 3.30 0.60 -4.57
C PHE A 112 3.66 0.32 -6.02
N ILE A 113 4.77 -0.40 -6.25
CA ILE A 113 5.37 -0.57 -7.57
C ILE A 113 4.65 -1.65 -8.36
N THR A 114 4.46 -2.84 -7.77
CA THR A 114 3.85 -3.97 -8.50
C THR A 114 2.44 -3.58 -8.93
N HIS A 115 1.59 -3.09 -8.02
CA HIS A 115 0.23 -2.69 -8.37
C HIS A 115 0.16 -1.49 -9.34
N LEU A 116 1.11 -0.55 -9.31
CA LEU A 116 1.21 0.49 -10.35
C LEU A 116 1.42 -0.13 -11.75
N LEU A 117 2.30 -1.13 -11.85
CA LEU A 117 2.56 -1.84 -13.11
C LEU A 117 1.37 -2.68 -13.55
N GLU A 118 0.55 -3.18 -12.62
CA GLU A 118 -0.71 -3.85 -12.94
C GLU A 118 -1.71 -2.88 -13.58
N ALA A 119 -1.87 -1.71 -12.98
CA ALA A 119 -2.74 -0.67 -13.53
C ALA A 119 -2.24 -0.14 -14.88
N ALA A 120 -0.92 0.03 -15.03
CA ALA A 120 -0.32 0.41 -16.30
C ALA A 120 -0.61 -0.64 -17.38
N PHE A 121 -0.49 -1.93 -17.06
CA PHE A 121 -0.88 -3.02 -17.95
C PHE A 121 -2.37 -2.97 -18.32
N GLN A 122 -3.27 -2.85 -17.34
CA GLN A 122 -4.71 -2.77 -17.60
C GLN A 122 -5.07 -1.58 -18.48
N ARG A 123 -4.42 -0.43 -18.29
CA ARG A 123 -4.62 0.75 -19.12
C ARG A 123 -4.28 0.49 -20.59
N GLU A 124 -3.17 -0.20 -20.85
CA GLU A 124 -2.79 -0.56 -22.23
C GLU A 124 -3.80 -1.54 -22.86
N VAL A 125 -4.29 -2.51 -22.08
CA VAL A 125 -5.34 -3.45 -22.52
C VAL A 125 -6.64 -2.71 -22.85
N TYR A 126 -7.09 -1.80 -21.99
CA TYR A 126 -8.29 -1.01 -22.24
C TYR A 126 -8.15 -0.09 -23.43
N THR A 127 -7.01 0.59 -23.57
CA THR A 127 -6.71 1.44 -24.73
C THR A 127 -6.78 0.64 -26.03
N LEU A 128 -6.26 -0.60 -26.03
CA LEU A 128 -6.33 -1.49 -27.18
C LEU A 128 -7.79 -1.83 -27.55
N VAL A 129 -8.64 -2.13 -26.57
CA VAL A 129 -10.07 -2.40 -26.79
C VAL A 129 -10.83 -1.15 -27.25
N GLU A 130 -10.56 0.01 -26.67
CA GLU A 130 -11.15 1.29 -27.05
C GLU A 130 -10.85 1.65 -28.52
N ASN A 131 -9.69 1.23 -29.02
CA ASN A 131 -9.30 1.36 -30.42
C ASN A 131 -9.95 0.32 -31.34
N GLY A 132 -10.90 -0.49 -30.85
CA GLY A 132 -11.60 -1.52 -31.61
C GLY A 132 -10.76 -2.76 -31.92
N GLN A 133 -9.63 -2.94 -31.23
CA GLN A 133 -8.75 -4.08 -31.44
C GLN A 133 -9.10 -5.23 -30.48
N THR A 134 -8.63 -6.43 -30.82
CA THR A 134 -8.78 -7.64 -29.99
C THR A 134 -7.41 -8.14 -29.55
N PHE A 135 -7.38 -9.01 -28.54
CA PHE A 135 -6.16 -9.59 -28.00
C PHE A 135 -6.34 -11.07 -27.69
N ASP A 136 -5.24 -11.81 -27.79
CA ASP A 136 -5.09 -13.16 -27.28
C ASP A 136 -4.09 -13.18 -26.11
N GLY A 137 -3.78 -14.38 -25.59
CA GLY A 137 -2.84 -14.53 -24.48
C GLY A 137 -1.41 -14.05 -24.80
N ASP A 138 -0.96 -14.21 -26.05
CA ASP A 138 0.37 -13.76 -26.47
C ASP A 138 0.43 -12.23 -26.52
N LYS A 139 -0.63 -11.58 -27.00
CA LYS A 139 -0.73 -10.12 -26.99
C LYS A 139 -0.72 -9.56 -25.56
N LEU A 140 -1.46 -10.18 -24.63
CA LEU A 140 -1.44 -9.78 -23.22
C LEU A 140 -0.04 -9.96 -22.60
N THR A 141 0.60 -11.09 -22.90
CA THR A 141 1.97 -11.37 -22.43
C THR A 141 2.95 -10.31 -22.95
N GLN A 142 2.85 -9.92 -24.22
CA GLN A 142 3.67 -8.87 -24.80
C GLN A 142 3.43 -7.51 -24.14
N ILE A 143 2.17 -7.11 -23.92
CA ILE A 143 1.84 -5.85 -23.22
C ILE A 143 2.46 -5.84 -21.82
N LYS A 144 2.36 -6.96 -21.08
CA LYS A 144 2.94 -7.08 -19.75
C LYS A 144 4.46 -6.96 -19.77
N MET A 145 5.13 -7.55 -20.76
CA MET A 145 6.57 -7.39 -20.95
C MET A 145 6.94 -5.94 -21.28
N ASP A 146 6.20 -5.27 -22.17
CA ASP A 146 6.47 -3.89 -22.59
C ASP A 146 6.30 -2.90 -21.44
N VAL A 147 5.27 -3.08 -20.60
CA VAL A 147 5.09 -2.30 -19.36
C VAL A 147 6.28 -2.48 -18.42
N GLN A 148 6.72 -3.72 -18.19
CA GLN A 148 7.86 -3.99 -17.31
C GLN A 148 9.17 -3.42 -17.86
N LYS A 149 9.43 -3.58 -19.16
CA LYS A 149 10.63 -3.03 -19.82
C LYS A 149 10.67 -1.50 -19.77
N ARG A 150 9.52 -0.84 -19.97
CA ARG A 150 9.43 0.63 -19.83
C ARG A 150 9.77 1.11 -18.42
N PHE A 151 9.36 0.38 -17.40
CA PHE A 151 9.58 0.78 -16.01
C PHE A 151 10.99 0.43 -15.52
N TRP A 152 11.45 -0.80 -15.74
CA TRP A 152 12.73 -1.28 -15.20
C TRP A 152 13.93 -0.94 -16.09
N GLY A 153 13.73 -0.67 -17.38
CA GLY A 153 14.81 -0.44 -18.33
C GLY A 153 15.82 -1.58 -18.33
N ASP A 154 17.11 -1.25 -18.25
CA ASP A 154 18.22 -2.20 -18.26
C ASP A 154 18.57 -2.73 -16.85
N ALA A 155 17.78 -2.41 -15.82
CA ALA A 155 18.06 -2.84 -14.45
C ALA A 155 17.85 -4.36 -14.25
N VAL A 156 17.00 -4.99 -15.07
CA VAL A 156 16.70 -6.43 -15.02
C VAL A 156 16.42 -6.99 -16.42
N ASP A 157 16.68 -8.28 -16.60
CA ASP A 157 16.27 -9.02 -17.79
C ASP A 157 14.78 -9.41 -17.71
N ILE A 158 13.97 -8.92 -18.65
CA ILE A 158 12.54 -9.27 -18.76
C ILE A 158 12.36 -10.38 -19.80
N ASP A 159 12.23 -11.61 -19.31
CA ASP A 159 11.99 -12.79 -20.13
C ASP A 159 10.49 -13.03 -20.41
N TYR A 160 10.18 -14.07 -21.20
CA TYR A 160 8.80 -14.43 -21.52
C TYR A 160 8.00 -14.84 -20.28
N ASN A 161 8.63 -15.51 -19.31
CA ASN A 161 7.95 -15.94 -18.07
C ASN A 161 7.53 -14.76 -17.20
N ALA A 162 8.31 -13.68 -17.16
CA ALA A 162 7.93 -12.42 -16.53
C ALA A 162 6.69 -11.81 -17.20
N GLY A 163 6.51 -12.01 -18.50
CA GLY A 163 5.31 -11.66 -19.25
C GLY A 163 4.07 -12.43 -18.78
N LEU A 164 4.20 -13.71 -18.43
CA LEU A 164 3.07 -14.57 -18.02
C LEU A 164 2.46 -14.23 -16.65
N THR A 165 3.06 -13.31 -15.90
CA THR A 165 2.62 -12.92 -14.55
C THR A 165 1.26 -12.24 -14.52
N TRP A 166 0.75 -11.72 -15.64
CA TRP A 166 -0.59 -11.14 -15.73
C TRP A 166 -1.71 -12.15 -15.38
N MET A 167 -1.44 -13.45 -15.48
CA MET A 167 -2.42 -14.51 -15.20
C MET A 167 -2.61 -14.81 -13.70
N ARG A 168 -1.73 -14.30 -12.82
CA ARG A 168 -1.65 -14.78 -11.43
C ARG A 168 -2.45 -13.97 -10.42
N GLN A 169 -2.57 -12.66 -10.63
CA GLN A 169 -3.16 -11.78 -9.61
C GLN A 169 -4.66 -11.58 -9.86
N SER A 170 -5.47 -11.80 -8.82
CA SER A 170 -6.93 -11.56 -8.87
C SER A 170 -7.26 -10.09 -9.21
N HIS A 171 -6.43 -9.14 -8.76
CA HIS A 171 -6.62 -7.70 -8.97
C HIS A 171 -6.69 -7.30 -10.45
N TYR A 172 -6.05 -8.03 -11.36
CA TYR A 172 -6.18 -7.78 -12.81
C TYR A 172 -7.63 -7.87 -13.30
N TYR A 173 -8.48 -8.61 -12.58
CA TYR A 173 -9.88 -8.84 -12.90
C TYR A 173 -10.84 -7.94 -12.12
N MET A 174 -10.33 -6.97 -11.35
CA MET A 174 -11.11 -6.03 -10.52
C MET A 174 -11.17 -4.61 -11.11
N GLY A 175 -10.98 -4.47 -12.42
CA GLY A 175 -10.88 -3.15 -13.05
C GLY A 175 -9.62 -2.41 -12.61
N LEU A 176 -9.65 -1.07 -12.65
CA LEU A 176 -8.53 -0.22 -12.23
C LEU A 176 -8.38 -0.13 -10.70
N TYR A 177 -8.56 -1.23 -9.96
CA TYR A 177 -8.33 -1.23 -8.51
C TYR A 177 -6.84 -1.10 -8.18
N SER A 178 -5.94 -1.78 -8.90
CA SER A 178 -4.52 -1.82 -8.53
C SER A 178 -3.87 -0.44 -8.36
N TYR A 179 -4.23 0.59 -9.15
CA TYR A 179 -3.60 1.91 -8.99
C TYR A 179 -3.95 2.59 -7.65
N THR A 180 -5.04 2.18 -7.01
CA THR A 180 -5.49 2.81 -5.76
C THR A 180 -4.53 2.53 -4.62
N TYR A 181 -3.76 1.44 -4.66
CA TYR A 181 -2.67 1.22 -3.72
C TYR A 181 -1.61 2.31 -3.83
N SER A 182 -1.04 2.53 -5.02
CA SER A 182 -0.02 3.57 -5.22
C SER A 182 -0.54 4.96 -4.83
N ALA A 183 -1.82 5.23 -5.07
CA ALA A 183 -2.47 6.47 -4.64
C ALA A 183 -2.57 6.58 -3.11
N GLY A 184 -3.10 5.55 -2.44
CA GLY A 184 -3.26 5.52 -0.98
C GLY A 184 -1.91 5.56 -0.25
N LEU A 185 -0.92 4.82 -0.73
CA LEU A 185 0.44 4.83 -0.19
C LEU A 185 1.11 6.21 -0.36
N THR A 186 0.84 6.92 -1.45
CA THR A 186 1.31 8.31 -1.63
C THR A 186 0.70 9.23 -0.57
N ILE A 187 -0.62 9.16 -0.35
CA ILE A 187 -1.31 9.95 0.68
C ILE A 187 -0.75 9.64 2.06
N ALA A 188 -0.64 8.34 2.40
CA ALA A 188 -0.12 7.88 3.68
C ALA A 188 1.31 8.39 3.94
N THR A 189 2.19 8.26 2.95
CA THR A 189 3.60 8.67 3.07
C THR A 189 3.70 10.17 3.32
N GLN A 190 2.97 10.98 2.55
CA GLN A 190 3.02 12.44 2.70
C GLN A 190 2.39 12.90 4.02
N ALA A 191 1.26 12.31 4.42
CA ALA A 191 0.65 12.61 5.72
C ALA A 191 1.57 12.21 6.88
N TYR A 192 2.25 11.06 6.77
CA TYR A 192 3.22 10.58 7.77
C TYR A 192 4.41 11.55 7.91
N LEU A 193 4.99 11.99 6.79
CA LEU A 193 6.08 12.97 6.80
C LEU A 193 5.65 14.29 7.46
N LYS A 194 4.42 14.74 7.20
CA LYS A 194 3.84 15.91 7.88
C LYS A 194 3.64 15.71 9.37
N VAL A 195 3.28 14.51 9.82
CA VAL A 195 3.21 14.19 11.26
C VAL A 195 4.58 14.27 11.91
N LEU A 196 5.64 13.81 11.24
CA LEU A 196 7.00 13.96 11.76
C LEU A 196 7.47 15.42 11.82
N GLU A 197 7.08 16.24 10.85
CA GLU A 197 7.50 17.64 10.73
C GLU A 197 6.68 18.59 11.63
N GLU A 198 5.36 18.48 11.57
CA GLU A 198 4.42 19.44 12.18
C GLU A 198 3.91 18.98 13.55
N GLY A 199 3.96 17.68 13.85
CA GLY A 199 3.45 17.12 15.10
C GLY A 199 1.92 17.12 15.20
N GLN A 200 1.38 17.53 16.36
CA GLN A 200 -0.05 17.40 16.70
C GLN A 200 -1.02 17.97 15.63
N PRO A 201 -0.78 19.15 15.02
CA PRO A 201 -1.67 19.66 13.97
C PRO A 201 -1.84 18.71 12.77
N ALA A 202 -0.79 17.99 12.37
CA ALA A 202 -0.88 17.00 11.31
C ALA A 202 -1.56 15.71 11.77
N VAL A 203 -1.40 15.33 13.03
CA VAL A 203 -2.14 14.21 13.65
C VAL A 203 -3.64 14.49 13.63
N ASP A 204 -4.05 15.70 14.01
CA ASP A 204 -5.47 16.07 14.04
C ASP A 204 -6.11 15.99 12.64
N ARG A 205 -5.40 16.49 11.62
CA ARG A 205 -5.80 16.39 10.21
C ARG A 205 -5.89 14.93 9.73
N TRP A 206 -4.94 14.09 10.14
CA TRP A 206 -4.95 12.67 9.81
C TRP A 206 -6.15 11.95 10.44
N LEU A 207 -6.44 12.24 11.71
CA LEU A 207 -7.60 11.67 12.41
C LEU A 207 -8.92 12.12 11.80
N GLU A 208 -9.02 13.38 11.36
CA GLU A 208 -10.17 13.87 10.58
C GLU A 208 -10.30 13.10 9.26
N TYR A 209 -9.21 12.97 8.51
CA TYR A 209 -9.16 12.25 7.24
C TYR A 209 -9.66 10.81 7.36
N ILE A 210 -9.17 10.03 8.34
CA ILE A 210 -9.60 8.64 8.54
C ILE A 210 -11.02 8.52 9.12
N SER A 211 -11.69 9.63 9.43
CA SER A 211 -13.08 9.63 9.90
C SER A 211 -14.08 9.96 8.80
N LEU A 212 -13.62 10.30 7.58
CA LEU A 212 -14.48 10.84 6.52
C LEU A 212 -15.48 9.85 5.92
N GLY A 213 -15.15 8.56 5.83
CA GLY A 213 -15.96 7.60 5.05
C GLY A 213 -16.12 8.06 3.60
N ASP A 214 -17.36 8.09 3.11
CA ASP A 214 -17.71 8.59 1.76
C ASP A 214 -18.17 10.07 1.72
N GLN A 215 -17.86 10.86 2.76
CA GLN A 215 -18.37 12.24 2.83
C GLN A 215 -17.72 13.21 1.83
N LYS A 216 -16.59 12.83 1.22
CA LYS A 216 -15.82 13.69 0.30
C LYS A 216 -15.33 12.89 -0.89
N ALA A 217 -15.29 13.56 -2.04
CA ALA A 217 -14.58 13.04 -3.20
C ALA A 217 -13.09 12.81 -2.86
N PRO A 218 -12.41 11.81 -3.46
CA PRO A 218 -11.06 11.41 -3.06
C PRO A 218 -10.03 12.55 -3.04
N MET A 219 -10.10 13.46 -4.02
CA MET A 219 -9.20 14.62 -4.08
C MET A 219 -9.41 15.57 -2.90
N ASP A 220 -10.66 15.80 -2.49
CA ASP A 220 -10.97 16.68 -1.36
C ASP A 220 -10.70 15.99 -0.02
N ALA A 221 -10.88 14.68 0.06
CA ALA A 221 -10.48 13.88 1.21
C ALA A 221 -8.95 13.93 1.42
N ALA A 222 -8.15 13.73 0.38
CA ALA A 222 -6.69 13.80 0.47
C ALA A 222 -6.19 15.18 0.95
N LYS A 223 -6.86 16.27 0.56
CA LYS A 223 -6.56 17.61 1.06
C LYS A 223 -6.80 17.77 2.56
N VAL A 224 -7.75 17.05 3.15
CA VAL A 224 -7.95 17.03 4.62
C VAL A 224 -6.70 16.49 5.32
N ALA A 225 -6.07 15.43 4.77
CA ALA A 225 -4.78 14.93 5.25
C ALA A 225 -3.59 15.88 4.93
N GLY A 226 -3.84 17.01 4.28
CA GLY A 226 -2.83 17.97 3.85
C GLY A 226 -2.10 17.57 2.56
N VAL A 227 -2.65 16.66 1.75
CA VAL A 227 -2.00 16.14 0.54
C VAL A 227 -2.75 16.58 -0.72
N ASP A 228 -2.07 17.31 -1.61
CA ASP A 228 -2.63 17.75 -2.89
C ASP A 228 -2.30 16.79 -4.04
N VAL A 229 -3.14 15.75 -4.18
CA VAL A 229 -3.02 14.71 -5.22
C VAL A 229 -3.32 15.21 -6.65
N THR A 230 -3.62 16.50 -6.83
CA THR A 230 -3.82 17.10 -8.17
C THR A 230 -2.51 17.51 -8.85
N THR A 231 -1.41 17.50 -8.09
CA THR A 231 -0.07 17.81 -8.56
C THR A 231 0.83 16.58 -8.51
N ALA A 232 1.98 16.64 -9.20
CA ALA A 232 2.98 15.57 -9.16
C ALA A 232 3.82 15.56 -7.85
N GLU A 233 3.76 16.63 -7.06
CA GLU A 233 4.65 16.83 -5.90
C GLU A 233 4.52 15.72 -4.84
N PRO A 234 3.32 15.30 -4.38
CA PRO A 234 3.19 14.20 -3.43
C PRO A 234 3.86 12.90 -3.88
N LEU A 235 3.73 12.58 -5.17
CA LEU A 235 4.33 11.38 -5.75
C LEU A 235 5.85 11.50 -5.81
N HIS A 236 6.38 12.63 -6.28
CA HIS A 236 7.82 12.87 -6.33
C HIS A 236 8.45 12.83 -4.92
N ASN A 237 7.81 13.42 -3.93
CA ASN A 237 8.27 13.40 -2.55
C ASN A 237 8.24 11.98 -1.96
N THR A 238 7.23 11.18 -2.31
CA THR A 238 7.15 9.76 -1.92
C THR A 238 8.28 8.95 -2.54
N ILE A 239 8.57 9.14 -3.84
CA ILE A 239 9.71 8.52 -4.52
C ILE A 239 11.03 8.92 -3.85
N LYS A 240 11.18 10.21 -3.50
CA LYS A 240 12.37 10.68 -2.78
C LYS A 240 12.53 9.99 -1.43
N PHE A 241 11.46 9.87 -0.65
CA PHE A 241 11.48 9.16 0.63
C PHE A 241 11.95 7.71 0.48
N LEU A 242 11.52 7.00 -0.58
CA LEU A 242 11.98 5.65 -0.88
C LEU A 242 13.45 5.62 -1.26
N ASN A 243 13.91 6.56 -2.09
CA ASN A 243 15.32 6.67 -2.46
C ASN A 243 16.20 6.89 -1.22
N ASP A 244 15.83 7.85 -0.36
CA ASP A 244 16.57 8.13 0.87
C ASP A 244 16.57 6.90 1.81
N THR A 245 15.50 6.09 1.81
CA THR A 245 15.44 4.85 2.59
C THR A 245 16.38 3.77 2.04
N VAL A 246 16.50 3.65 0.71
CA VAL A 246 17.48 2.76 0.07
C VAL A 246 18.91 3.17 0.46
N ASP A 247 19.22 4.47 0.45
CA ASP A 247 20.54 4.98 0.87
C ASP A 247 20.86 4.60 2.33
N LYS A 248 19.87 4.66 3.23
CA LYS A 248 20.01 4.18 4.61
C LYS A 248 20.33 2.68 4.68
N VAL A 249 19.65 1.86 3.87
CA VAL A 249 19.89 0.40 3.83
C VAL A 249 21.31 0.09 3.33
N ILE A 250 21.79 0.83 2.33
CA ILE A 250 23.16 0.70 1.81
C ILE A 250 24.17 1.04 2.91
N ALA A 251 24.02 2.20 3.56
CA ALA A 251 24.92 2.64 4.63
C ALA A 251 24.98 1.63 5.80
N LEU A 252 23.83 1.12 6.26
CA LEU A 252 23.77 0.09 7.30
C LEU A 252 24.42 -1.22 6.86
N THR A 253 24.35 -1.56 5.58
CA THR A 253 25.01 -2.77 5.04
C THR A 253 26.52 -2.62 5.02
N GLU A 254 27.03 -1.45 4.65
CA GLU A 254 28.47 -1.16 4.72
C GLU A 254 28.99 -1.16 6.15
N GLU A 255 28.22 -0.65 7.11
CA GLU A 255 28.56 -0.70 8.54
C GLU A 255 28.68 -2.14 9.05
N LEU A 256 27.71 -2.99 8.70
CA LEU A 256 27.66 -4.39 9.15
C LEU A 256 28.69 -5.32 8.51
N ASN A 257 29.29 -4.90 7.38
CA ASN A 257 30.32 -5.65 6.67
C ASN A 257 31.75 -5.27 7.10
N LYS A 258 31.91 -4.24 7.95
CA LYS A 258 33.18 -3.88 8.59
C LYS A 258 33.46 -4.77 9.79
#